data_AF-A0AAD5TD27-F1
#
_entry.id   AF-A0AAD5TD27-F1
#
_cell.length_a   1.000
_cell.length_b   1.000
_cell.length_c   1.000
_cell.angle_alpha   90.00
_cell.angle_beta   90.00
_cell.angle_gamma   90.00
#
_symmetry.space_group_name_H-M   'P 1'
#
loop_
_entity.id
_entity.type
_entity.pdbx_description
1 polymer ?
#
loop_
_entity_poly.entity_id
_entity_poly.type
_entity_poly.pdbx_seq_one_letter_code
_entity_poly.pdbx_strand_id
1 'polypeptide(L)'
;MPSQLLDPALAASVYLVRHGERIDQVDPSWAATAENPFDPPLTDLGIEQGKRTGRFIAAHLRAANGVGSSSESSTPPKRIVVLSSPFYRTLQTAVALIEGLPGSPVLELLPALSEWLASNYFPKPLPHEPFTFANRKLEFPSLQPAATPADPLPPYPESRAEMRARFLQATELAIAAHRHDADVLILVSHGAGCQALPEELAANGILSPADLKLASTPYCCVSMMEKKAGKEKWVTELRAETKHLDGLLERTGLEFVVGDKNAKGAQTKTGMPTASGAAASTTPSTTAAHSGAAPPAAGGGPAAQIKKYETFVNDRLRPDLQRSLDARDKVYDTISEYLKLRNQIELLQSPKLTELKTMMDVGCEFFMQAKIPSLQYIYVQIGLDTHAELTFDQALAFINKKEALLLKSAERYTEAAAKIRAQIKMVLTTIEQILQLEKTDEKKPYREP
;
A
#
# COMPACT_ATOMS: atom_id res chain seq x y z
N MET A 1 -29.21 13.30 -6.81
CA MET A 1 -29.77 12.55 -5.67
C MET A 1 -28.85 12.76 -4.48
N PRO A 2 -29.35 12.99 -3.26
CA PRO A 2 -28.49 12.97 -2.08
C PRO A 2 -27.76 11.62 -1.98
N SER A 3 -26.48 11.62 -1.58
CA SER A 3 -25.67 10.41 -1.47
C SER A 3 -26.34 9.41 -0.51
N GLN A 4 -26.45 8.16 -0.91
CA GLN A 4 -27.02 7.09 -0.08
C GLN A 4 -26.21 6.86 1.20
N LEU A 5 -24.93 7.23 1.20
CA LEU A 5 -24.06 7.12 2.38
C LEU A 5 -24.53 7.99 3.55
N LEU A 6 -25.30 9.05 3.26
CA LEU A 6 -25.84 9.99 4.23
C LEU A 6 -27.27 9.65 4.67
N ASP A 7 -27.87 8.58 4.14
CA ASP A 7 -29.21 8.16 4.52
C ASP A 7 -29.27 7.89 6.04
N PRO A 8 -30.14 8.59 6.81
CA PRO A 8 -30.29 8.34 8.24
C PRO A 8 -30.75 6.92 8.56
N ALA A 9 -31.50 6.27 7.67
CA ALA A 9 -31.97 4.89 7.85
C ALA A 9 -30.87 3.84 7.56
N LEU A 10 -29.78 4.24 6.89
CA LEU A 10 -28.69 3.32 6.55
C LEU A 10 -28.01 2.78 7.81
N ALA A 11 -27.87 1.46 7.87
CA ALA A 11 -26.98 0.74 8.77
C ALA A 11 -26.11 -0.21 7.94
N ALA A 12 -24.79 -0.10 8.08
CA ALA A 12 -23.85 -0.86 7.25
C ALA A 12 -22.50 -1.02 7.96
N SER A 13 -21.84 -2.15 7.73
CA SER A 13 -20.47 -2.43 8.16
C SER A 13 -19.62 -2.77 6.94
N VAL A 14 -18.63 -1.94 6.66
CA VAL A 14 -17.75 -2.08 5.50
C VAL A 14 -16.31 -2.27 5.96
N TYR A 15 -15.73 -3.41 5.63
CA TYR A 15 -14.31 -3.69 5.78
C TYR A 15 -13.61 -3.43 4.46
N LEU A 16 -12.42 -2.85 4.52
CA LEU A 16 -11.54 -2.61 3.39
C LEU A 16 -10.20 -3.29 3.66
N VAL A 17 -9.83 -4.21 2.78
CA VAL A 17 -8.69 -5.10 2.96
C VAL A 17 -7.75 -4.96 1.77
N ARG A 18 -6.46 -4.72 2.04
CA ARG A 18 -5.43 -4.78 1.00
C ARG A 18 -5.10 -6.24 0.69
N HIS A 19 -4.79 -6.57 -0.56
CA HIS A 19 -4.24 -7.87 -0.92
C HIS A 19 -3.00 -8.28 -0.07
N GLY A 20 -2.73 -9.59 -0.01
CA GLY A 20 -1.55 -10.16 0.65
C GLY A 20 -0.23 -9.89 -0.09
N GLU A 21 0.88 -10.40 0.46
CA GLU A 21 2.20 -10.36 -0.15
C GLU A 21 2.23 -11.01 -1.54
N ARG A 22 2.90 -10.34 -2.49
CA ARG A 22 2.95 -10.74 -3.90
C ARG A 22 4.29 -11.38 -4.25
N ILE A 23 4.28 -12.33 -5.18
CA ILE A 23 5.50 -13.01 -5.62
C ILE A 23 6.52 -12.05 -6.26
N ASP A 24 6.10 -11.04 -7.02
CA ASP A 24 7.00 -10.11 -7.71
C ASP A 24 7.76 -9.17 -6.76
N GLN A 25 7.29 -9.04 -5.52
CA GLN A 25 7.95 -8.25 -4.48
C GLN A 25 8.95 -9.11 -3.69
N VAL A 26 8.78 -10.43 -3.73
CA VAL A 26 9.65 -11.41 -3.09
C VAL A 26 10.75 -11.88 -4.03
N ASP A 27 10.37 -12.17 -5.27
CA ASP A 27 11.25 -12.59 -6.36
C ASP A 27 11.17 -11.55 -7.50
N PRO A 28 12.12 -10.61 -7.56
CA PRO A 28 12.20 -9.62 -8.62
C PRO A 28 12.41 -10.22 -10.02
N SER A 29 12.86 -11.47 -10.12
CA SER A 29 13.07 -12.16 -11.41
C SER A 29 11.79 -12.76 -11.98
N TRP A 30 10.76 -12.97 -11.14
CA TRP A 30 9.49 -13.59 -11.53
C TRP A 30 8.85 -12.92 -12.75
N ALA A 31 8.88 -11.57 -12.77
CA ALA A 31 8.26 -10.79 -13.84
C ALA A 31 8.89 -11.04 -15.22
N ALA A 32 10.13 -11.53 -15.29
CA ALA A 32 10.83 -11.78 -16.56
C ALA A 32 10.29 -12.99 -17.32
N THR A 33 9.71 -13.97 -16.63
CA THR A 33 9.17 -15.21 -17.21
C THR A 33 7.66 -15.33 -17.05
N ALA A 34 7.02 -14.38 -16.37
CA ALA A 34 5.59 -14.38 -16.13
C ALA A 34 4.81 -14.13 -17.44
N GLU A 35 3.74 -14.91 -17.64
CA GLU A 35 2.79 -14.68 -18.73
C GLU A 35 2.08 -13.32 -18.58
N ASN A 36 1.75 -12.94 -17.34
CA ASN A 36 1.11 -11.67 -16.99
C ASN A 36 1.91 -10.91 -15.91
N PRO A 37 3.01 -10.21 -16.26
CA PRO A 37 3.91 -9.57 -15.28
C PRO A 37 3.26 -8.50 -14.39
N PHE A 38 2.15 -7.91 -14.84
CA PHE A 38 1.40 -6.87 -14.13
C PHE A 38 0.26 -7.42 -13.25
N ASP A 39 0.06 -8.73 -13.26
CA ASP A 39 -0.95 -9.40 -12.44
C ASP A 39 -0.37 -10.58 -11.63
N PRO A 40 0.61 -10.30 -10.75
CA PRO A 40 1.29 -11.33 -9.97
C PRO A 40 0.36 -12.03 -8.97
N PRO A 41 0.58 -13.33 -8.72
CA PRO A 41 -0.05 -14.04 -7.62
C PRO A 41 0.53 -13.66 -6.26
N LEU A 42 -0.18 -14.09 -5.22
CA LEU A 42 0.30 -14.07 -3.85
C LEU A 42 1.37 -15.14 -3.63
N THR A 43 2.23 -14.90 -2.63
CA THR A 43 3.06 -15.95 -2.03
C THR A 43 2.22 -16.82 -1.07
N ASP A 44 2.78 -17.95 -0.63
CA ASP A 44 2.15 -18.76 0.43
C ASP A 44 1.93 -17.95 1.72
N LEU A 45 2.86 -17.03 2.04
CA LEU A 45 2.71 -16.08 3.14
C LEU A 45 1.53 -15.13 2.88
N GLY A 46 1.41 -14.59 1.66
CA GLY A 46 0.27 -13.74 1.26
C GLY A 46 -1.07 -14.45 1.40
N ILE A 47 -1.14 -15.74 1.10
CA ILE A 47 -2.34 -16.56 1.29
C ILE A 47 -2.67 -16.71 2.78
N GLU A 48 -1.70 -17.06 3.64
CA GLU A 48 -1.97 -17.18 5.08
C GLU A 48 -2.30 -15.82 5.73
N GLN A 49 -1.74 -14.71 5.23
CA GLN A 49 -2.13 -13.36 5.64
C GLN A 49 -3.63 -13.13 5.40
N GLY A 50 -4.14 -13.54 4.23
CA GLY A 50 -5.57 -13.52 3.92
C GLY A 50 -6.40 -14.35 4.89
N LYS A 51 -5.99 -15.60 5.16
CA LYS A 51 -6.71 -16.49 6.09
C LYS A 51 -6.78 -15.93 7.52
N ARG A 52 -5.67 -15.41 8.04
CA ARG A 52 -5.65 -14.76 9.37
C ARG A 52 -6.53 -13.52 9.41
N THR A 53 -6.52 -12.74 8.35
CA THR A 53 -7.38 -11.55 8.23
C THR A 53 -8.86 -11.92 8.26
N GLY A 54 -9.25 -13.02 7.60
CA GLY A 54 -10.62 -13.54 7.66
C GLY A 54 -11.03 -13.92 9.08
N ARG A 55 -10.17 -14.66 9.80
CA ARG A 55 -10.38 -15.03 11.21
C ARG A 55 -10.47 -13.82 12.13
N PHE A 56 -9.67 -12.79 11.87
CA PHE A 56 -9.70 -11.53 12.62
C PHE A 56 -11.03 -10.80 12.42
N ILE A 57 -11.49 -10.63 11.17
CA ILE A 57 -12.79 -10.02 10.87
C ILE A 57 -13.91 -10.85 11.52
N ALA A 58 -13.85 -12.18 11.48
CA ALA A 58 -14.81 -13.05 12.16
C ALA A 58 -14.85 -12.85 13.68
N ALA A 59 -13.70 -12.67 14.33
CA ALA A 59 -13.62 -12.37 15.76
C ALA A 59 -14.19 -10.96 16.06
N HIS A 60 -13.85 -9.98 15.23
CA HIS A 60 -14.33 -8.60 15.35
C HIS A 60 -15.86 -8.52 15.25
N LEU A 61 -16.46 -9.20 14.26
CA LEU A 61 -17.91 -9.28 14.10
C LEU A 61 -18.60 -9.94 15.29
N ARG A 62 -18.01 -10.98 15.89
CA ARG A 62 -18.57 -11.62 17.10
C ARG A 62 -18.52 -10.70 18.31
N ALA A 63 -17.43 -9.96 18.50
CA ALA A 63 -17.29 -9.02 19.61
C ALA A 63 -18.32 -7.88 19.51
N ALA A 64 -18.56 -7.37 18.30
CA ALA A 64 -19.54 -6.32 18.04
C ALA A 64 -21.00 -6.76 18.34
N ASN A 65 -21.31 -8.05 18.21
CA ASN A 65 -22.64 -8.60 18.49
C ASN A 65 -22.85 -9.00 19.97
N GLY A 66 -21.87 -8.74 20.85
CA GLY A 66 -21.96 -9.02 22.29
C GLY A 66 -21.59 -10.46 22.67
N VAL A 67 -20.53 -10.61 23.47
CA VAL A 67 -20.16 -11.87 24.13
C VAL A 67 -21.17 -12.11 25.27
N GLY A 68 -22.17 -12.97 25.06
CA GLY A 68 -23.07 -13.41 26.15
C GLY A 68 -24.50 -13.81 25.81
N SER A 69 -24.96 -13.73 24.55
CA SER A 69 -26.30 -14.26 24.24
C SER A 69 -26.25 -15.76 24.00
N SER A 70 -26.32 -16.55 25.07
CA SER A 70 -26.83 -17.92 25.06
C SER A 70 -28.36 -17.95 24.84
N SER A 71 -28.90 -17.01 24.08
CA SER A 71 -30.31 -16.91 23.72
C SER A 71 -30.39 -16.92 22.20
N GLU A 72 -31.25 -17.80 21.69
CA GLU A 72 -31.80 -17.81 20.34
C GLU A 72 -32.24 -16.38 19.96
N SER A 73 -31.36 -15.62 19.33
CA SER A 73 -31.75 -14.37 18.68
C SER A 73 -32.44 -14.76 17.38
N SER A 74 -33.72 -14.42 17.25
CA SER A 74 -34.56 -14.67 16.08
C SER A 74 -34.16 -13.87 14.84
N THR A 75 -33.06 -13.10 14.89
CA THR A 75 -32.52 -12.38 13.74
C THR A 75 -31.65 -13.31 12.91
N PRO A 76 -31.93 -13.48 11.60
CA PRO A 76 -31.10 -14.30 10.72
C PRO A 76 -29.64 -13.82 10.72
N PRO A 77 -28.66 -14.71 10.58
CA PRO A 77 -27.26 -14.33 10.50
C PRO A 77 -27.05 -13.40 9.30
N LYS A 78 -26.40 -12.25 9.54
CA LYS A 78 -26.02 -11.27 8.51
C LYS A 78 -25.24 -11.98 7.39
N ARG A 79 -25.60 -11.76 6.13
CA ARG A 79 -24.82 -12.30 5.01
C ARG A 79 -23.53 -11.50 4.86
N ILE A 80 -22.47 -12.18 4.47
CA ILE A 80 -21.17 -11.57 4.21
C ILE A 80 -20.96 -11.57 2.70
N VAL A 81 -20.71 -10.39 2.13
CA VAL A 81 -20.39 -10.23 0.71
C VAL A 81 -18.97 -9.70 0.60
N VAL A 82 -18.11 -10.48 -0.06
CA VAL A 82 -16.73 -10.13 -0.36
C VAL A 82 -16.68 -9.62 -1.80
N LEU A 83 -16.39 -8.33 -1.95
CA LEU A 83 -16.29 -7.66 -3.25
C LEU A 83 -14.81 -7.49 -3.58
N SER A 84 -14.34 -8.13 -4.65
CA SER A 84 -12.91 -8.14 -4.99
C SER A 84 -12.62 -7.38 -6.27
N SER A 85 -11.51 -6.65 -6.27
CA SER A 85 -10.83 -6.25 -7.50
C SER A 85 -10.53 -7.48 -8.39
N PRO A 86 -10.50 -7.31 -9.73
CA PRO A 86 -10.26 -8.38 -10.69
C PRO A 86 -8.80 -8.80 -10.81
N PHE A 87 -7.86 -8.19 -10.09
CA PHE A 87 -6.47 -8.64 -10.09
C PHE A 87 -6.35 -9.99 -9.37
N TYR A 88 -5.47 -10.86 -9.85
CA TYR A 88 -5.34 -12.23 -9.34
C TYR A 88 -5.01 -12.25 -7.85
N ARG A 89 -4.06 -11.41 -7.41
CA ARG A 89 -3.70 -11.23 -5.99
C ARG A 89 -4.88 -10.83 -5.08
N THR A 90 -5.80 -10.00 -5.56
CA THR A 90 -6.96 -9.58 -4.76
C THR A 90 -7.98 -10.70 -4.67
N LEU A 91 -8.21 -11.44 -5.76
CA LEU A 91 -9.09 -12.61 -5.77
C LEU A 91 -8.54 -13.75 -4.89
N GLN A 92 -7.24 -14.04 -4.94
CA GLN A 92 -6.59 -14.98 -4.04
C GLN A 92 -6.72 -14.55 -2.57
N THR A 93 -6.56 -13.25 -2.28
CA THR A 93 -6.76 -12.72 -0.92
C THR A 93 -8.23 -12.90 -0.50
N ALA A 94 -9.18 -12.62 -1.39
CA ALA A 94 -10.60 -12.76 -1.13
C ALA A 94 -11.00 -14.21 -0.83
N VAL A 95 -10.50 -15.19 -1.60
CA VAL A 95 -10.71 -16.62 -1.32
C VAL A 95 -10.11 -17.01 0.04
N ALA A 96 -8.89 -16.57 0.32
CA ALA A 96 -8.25 -16.84 1.60
C ALA A 96 -9.00 -16.21 2.79
N LEU A 97 -9.54 -15.00 2.64
CA LEU A 97 -10.40 -14.35 3.64
C LEU A 97 -11.64 -15.21 3.94
N ILE A 98 -12.30 -15.72 2.90
CA ILE A 98 -13.53 -16.52 3.01
C ILE A 98 -13.29 -17.78 3.84
N GLU A 99 -12.14 -18.45 3.70
CA GLU A 99 -11.80 -19.60 4.54
C GLU A 99 -11.75 -19.28 6.05
N GLY A 100 -11.46 -18.02 6.41
CA GLY A 100 -11.41 -17.56 7.81
C GLY A 100 -12.73 -16.96 8.32
N LEU A 101 -13.71 -16.72 7.44
CA LEU A 101 -14.97 -16.07 7.76
C LEU A 101 -16.06 -17.08 8.11
N PRO A 102 -17.05 -16.71 8.95
CA PRO A 102 -18.14 -17.60 9.31
C PRO A 102 -19.22 -17.66 8.21
N GLY A 103 -20.02 -18.73 8.24
CA GLY A 103 -21.15 -18.91 7.32
C GLY A 103 -20.71 -19.24 5.90
N SER A 104 -21.47 -18.77 4.91
CA SER A 104 -21.19 -18.96 3.49
C SER A 104 -21.06 -17.61 2.79
N PRO A 105 -19.93 -16.89 2.94
CA PRO A 105 -19.73 -15.61 2.27
C PRO A 105 -19.84 -15.74 0.76
N VAL A 106 -20.39 -14.73 0.11
CA VAL A 106 -20.46 -14.65 -1.35
C VAL A 106 -19.28 -13.83 -1.87
N LEU A 107 -18.57 -14.34 -2.88
CA LEU A 107 -17.49 -13.62 -3.56
C LEU A 107 -18.02 -13.01 -4.86
N GLU A 108 -18.03 -11.70 -4.99
CA GLU A 108 -18.40 -11.01 -6.23
C GLU A 108 -17.24 -10.20 -6.79
N LEU A 109 -17.16 -10.15 -8.12
CA LEU A 109 -16.17 -9.32 -8.81
C LEU A 109 -16.63 -7.87 -8.83
N LEU A 110 -15.77 -6.93 -8.43
CA LEU A 110 -16.04 -5.49 -8.55
C LEU A 110 -14.84 -4.78 -9.21
N PRO A 111 -14.84 -4.64 -10.55
CA PRO A 111 -13.77 -3.97 -11.32
C PRO A 111 -13.39 -2.59 -10.81
N ALA A 112 -14.34 -1.85 -10.24
CA ALA A 112 -14.11 -0.52 -9.69
C ALA A 112 -13.26 -0.51 -8.40
N LEU A 113 -12.87 -1.67 -7.85
CA LEU A 113 -11.86 -1.78 -6.78
C LEU A 113 -10.44 -2.01 -7.31
N SER A 114 -10.24 -1.97 -8.63
CA SER A 114 -8.93 -2.11 -9.27
C SER A 114 -7.88 -1.13 -8.78
N GLU A 115 -6.62 -1.53 -8.95
CA GLU A 115 -5.44 -0.72 -8.68
C GLU A 115 -5.56 0.67 -9.33
N TRP A 116 -4.82 1.63 -8.80
CA TRP A 116 -4.70 2.93 -9.47
C TRP A 116 -3.95 2.76 -10.80
N LEU A 117 -4.69 2.83 -11.92
CA LEU A 117 -4.15 2.62 -13.27
C LEU A 117 -3.50 3.91 -13.81
N ALA A 118 -2.45 4.37 -13.14
CA ALA A 118 -1.68 5.53 -13.56
C ALA A 118 -0.47 5.13 -14.43
N SER A 119 -0.05 6.05 -15.30
CA SER A 119 1.06 5.84 -16.23
C SER A 119 2.43 5.64 -15.56
N ASN A 120 2.57 6.05 -14.30
CA ASN A 120 3.76 5.81 -13.48
C ASN A 120 3.79 4.40 -12.84
N TYR A 121 2.64 3.71 -12.80
CA TYR A 121 2.53 2.33 -12.30
C TYR A 121 2.54 1.33 -13.46
N PHE A 122 1.89 1.70 -14.57
CA PHE A 122 1.77 0.90 -15.76
C PHE A 122 2.27 1.72 -16.95
N PRO A 123 3.32 1.29 -17.68
CA PRO A 123 3.84 2.07 -18.81
C PRO A 123 2.87 2.10 -20.00
N LYS A 124 1.89 1.20 -20.04
CA LYS A 124 0.89 1.01 -21.10
C LYS A 124 -0.43 0.55 -20.48
N PRO A 125 -1.58 0.77 -21.13
CA PRO A 125 -2.84 0.21 -20.67
C PRO A 125 -2.74 -1.32 -20.61
N LEU A 126 -3.34 -1.91 -19.56
CA LEU A 126 -3.44 -3.35 -19.43
C LEU A 126 -4.48 -3.92 -20.42
N PRO A 127 -4.28 -5.13 -20.94
CA PRO A 127 -5.32 -5.81 -21.71
C PRO A 127 -6.54 -6.06 -20.81
N HIS A 128 -7.75 -5.77 -21.30
CA HIS A 128 -8.98 -5.96 -20.52
C HIS A 128 -9.37 -7.44 -20.37
N GLU A 129 -9.02 -8.26 -21.37
CA GLU A 129 -9.49 -9.64 -21.53
C GLU A 129 -9.19 -10.51 -20.29
N PRO A 130 -7.97 -10.54 -19.71
CA PRO A 130 -7.69 -11.35 -18.52
C PRO A 130 -8.48 -10.94 -17.27
N PHE A 131 -8.95 -9.70 -17.20
CA PHE A 131 -9.65 -9.14 -16.04
C PHE A 131 -11.18 -9.26 -16.14
N THR A 132 -11.69 -9.84 -17.23
CA THR A 132 -13.13 -10.08 -17.40
C THR A 132 -13.65 -11.08 -16.37
N PHE A 133 -14.93 -10.96 -16.01
CA PHE A 133 -15.59 -11.95 -15.15
C PHE A 133 -15.48 -13.36 -15.72
N ALA A 134 -15.66 -13.52 -17.04
CA ALA A 134 -15.60 -14.84 -17.69
C ALA A 134 -14.25 -15.53 -17.43
N ASN A 135 -13.13 -14.84 -17.64
CA ASN A 135 -11.81 -15.42 -17.42
C ASN A 135 -11.50 -15.63 -15.93
N ARG A 136 -11.86 -14.68 -15.07
CA ARG A 136 -11.69 -14.87 -13.62
C ARG A 136 -12.55 -15.98 -13.05
N LYS A 137 -13.71 -16.26 -13.63
CA LYS A 137 -14.56 -17.39 -13.22
C LYS A 137 -13.92 -18.75 -13.50
N LEU A 138 -13.10 -18.86 -14.55
CA LEU A 138 -12.35 -20.08 -14.86
C LEU A 138 -11.30 -20.37 -13.79
N GLU A 139 -10.64 -19.32 -13.29
CA GLU A 139 -9.60 -19.42 -12.25
C GLU A 139 -10.20 -19.50 -10.83
N PHE A 140 -11.34 -18.85 -10.60
CA PHE A 140 -12.02 -18.75 -9.31
C PHE A 140 -13.49 -19.21 -9.43
N PRO A 141 -13.77 -20.53 -9.35
CA PRO A 141 -15.10 -21.08 -9.61
C PRO A 141 -16.23 -20.58 -8.70
N SER A 142 -15.92 -20.06 -7.50
CA SER A 142 -16.91 -19.49 -6.58
C SER A 142 -17.32 -18.04 -6.92
N LEU A 143 -16.58 -17.36 -7.80
CA LEU A 143 -16.78 -15.96 -8.15
C LEU A 143 -18.15 -15.71 -8.78
N GLN A 144 -18.87 -14.70 -8.32
CA GLN A 144 -20.15 -14.27 -8.89
C GLN A 144 -19.96 -12.94 -9.65
N PRO A 145 -20.81 -12.66 -10.65
CA PRO A 145 -20.75 -11.38 -11.36
C PRO A 145 -21.14 -10.23 -10.42
N ALA A 146 -20.65 -9.03 -10.73
CA ALA A 146 -21.07 -7.81 -10.04
C ALA A 146 -22.59 -7.60 -10.18
N ALA A 147 -23.22 -7.02 -9.16
CA ALA A 147 -24.61 -6.57 -9.24
C ALA A 147 -24.86 -5.54 -10.37
N THR A 148 -23.83 -4.75 -10.72
CA THR A 148 -23.88 -3.77 -11.81
C THR A 148 -22.84 -4.09 -12.88
N PRO A 149 -23.22 -4.16 -14.17
CA PRO A 149 -22.26 -4.28 -15.27
C PRO A 149 -21.23 -3.16 -15.22
N ALA A 150 -19.95 -3.52 -15.36
CA ALA A 150 -18.84 -2.57 -15.39
C ALA A 150 -17.79 -3.07 -16.38
N ASP A 151 -17.00 -2.14 -16.93
CA ASP A 151 -15.83 -2.49 -17.71
C ASP A 151 -14.85 -3.34 -16.86
N PRO A 152 -14.11 -4.28 -17.47
CA PRO A 152 -13.19 -5.16 -16.74
C PRO A 152 -12.11 -4.43 -15.95
N LEU A 153 -11.74 -3.23 -16.39
CA LEU A 153 -10.76 -2.35 -15.76
C LEU A 153 -11.24 -0.89 -15.84
N PRO A 154 -10.82 -0.04 -14.88
CA PRO A 154 -11.07 1.40 -14.97
C PRO A 154 -10.29 2.05 -16.11
N PRO A 155 -10.62 3.31 -16.47
CA PRO A 155 -9.89 4.04 -17.51
C PRO A 155 -8.38 4.14 -17.23
N TYR A 156 -7.58 4.21 -18.29
CA TYR A 156 -6.14 4.45 -18.23
C TYR A 156 -5.75 5.57 -19.21
N PRO A 157 -4.84 6.50 -18.82
CA PRO A 157 -4.31 6.66 -17.48
C PRO A 157 -5.35 7.31 -16.56
N GLU A 158 -5.34 6.92 -15.29
CA GLU A 158 -6.23 7.46 -14.27
C GLU A 158 -5.47 8.42 -13.35
N SER A 159 -6.01 9.60 -13.07
CA SER A 159 -5.46 10.50 -12.06
C SER A 159 -5.86 10.06 -10.64
N ARG A 160 -5.11 10.50 -9.63
CA ARG A 160 -5.40 10.19 -8.21
C ARG A 160 -6.80 10.67 -7.78
N ALA A 161 -7.26 11.80 -8.31
CA ALA A 161 -8.58 12.36 -8.02
C ALA A 161 -9.71 11.54 -8.67
N GLU A 162 -9.54 11.14 -9.93
CA GLU A 162 -10.50 10.26 -10.63
C GLU A 162 -10.61 8.90 -9.92
N MET A 163 -9.47 8.33 -9.51
CA MET A 163 -9.44 7.08 -8.75
C MET A 163 -10.16 7.23 -7.40
N ARG A 164 -9.93 8.32 -6.67
CA ARG A 164 -10.64 8.62 -5.39
C ARG A 164 -12.15 8.70 -5.60
N ALA A 165 -12.60 9.44 -6.61
CA ALA A 165 -14.01 9.56 -6.96
C ALA A 165 -14.62 8.21 -7.36
N ARG A 166 -13.91 7.40 -8.16
CA ARG A 166 -14.32 6.04 -8.54
C ARG A 166 -14.50 5.15 -7.32
N PHE A 167 -13.56 5.16 -6.37
CA PHE A 167 -13.67 4.33 -5.16
C PHE A 167 -14.86 4.73 -4.28
N LEU A 168 -15.09 6.03 -4.12
CA LEU A 168 -16.26 6.54 -3.38
C LEU A 168 -17.57 6.10 -4.06
N GLN A 169 -17.69 6.33 -5.38
CA GLN A 169 -18.86 5.93 -6.15
C GLN A 169 -19.09 4.42 -6.12
N ALA A 170 -18.03 3.62 -6.28
CA ALA A 170 -18.11 2.16 -6.22
C ALA A 170 -18.59 1.66 -4.86
N THR A 171 -18.14 2.29 -3.78
CA THR A 171 -18.56 1.94 -2.41
C THR A 171 -20.03 2.29 -2.19
N GLU A 172 -20.48 3.45 -2.67
CA GLU A 172 -21.89 3.83 -2.60
C GLU A 172 -22.78 2.87 -3.39
N LEU A 173 -22.39 2.50 -4.62
CA LEU A 173 -23.12 1.52 -5.44
C LEU A 173 -23.13 0.12 -4.84
N ALA A 174 -22.01 -0.32 -4.24
CA ALA A 174 -21.93 -1.59 -3.54
C ALA A 174 -22.88 -1.63 -2.34
N ILE A 175 -22.86 -0.59 -1.50
CA ILE A 175 -23.81 -0.46 -0.39
C ILE A 175 -25.24 -0.46 -0.93
N ALA A 176 -25.52 0.30 -1.99
CA ALA A 176 -26.83 0.34 -2.62
C ALA A 176 -27.30 -1.04 -3.09
N ALA A 177 -26.44 -1.82 -3.75
CA ALA A 177 -26.76 -3.12 -4.31
C ALA A 177 -27.02 -4.19 -3.24
N HIS A 178 -26.39 -4.05 -2.07
CA HIS A 178 -26.47 -5.02 -0.98
C HIS A 178 -27.25 -4.48 0.23
N ARG A 179 -28.01 -3.38 0.08
CA ARG A 179 -28.72 -2.67 1.16
C ARG A 179 -29.92 -3.41 1.77
N HIS A 180 -30.18 -4.65 1.39
CA HIS A 180 -31.28 -5.43 1.95
C HIS A 180 -30.76 -6.22 3.16
N ASP A 181 -31.02 -5.70 4.36
CA ASP A 181 -30.81 -6.31 5.67
C ASP A 181 -29.37 -6.64 6.07
N ALA A 182 -28.71 -5.66 6.71
CA ALA A 182 -27.65 -5.87 7.70
C ALA A 182 -26.39 -6.64 7.23
N ASP A 183 -26.15 -6.74 5.92
CA ASP A 183 -25.00 -7.42 5.35
C ASP A 183 -23.67 -6.74 5.69
N VAL A 184 -22.64 -7.58 5.85
CA VAL A 184 -21.26 -7.14 6.03
C VAL A 184 -20.60 -7.13 4.66
N LEU A 185 -20.11 -5.96 4.24
CA LEU A 185 -19.36 -5.83 3.00
C LEU A 185 -17.86 -5.87 3.30
N ILE A 186 -17.13 -6.67 2.54
CA ILE A 186 -15.66 -6.74 2.62
C ILE A 186 -15.11 -6.41 1.24
N LEU A 187 -14.53 -5.23 1.10
CA LEU A 187 -13.91 -4.73 -0.12
C LEU A 187 -12.44 -5.17 -0.15
N VAL A 188 -12.03 -5.94 -1.16
CA VAL A 188 -10.65 -6.40 -1.33
C VAL A 188 -10.00 -5.65 -2.49
N SER A 189 -8.98 -4.86 -2.17
CA SER A 189 -8.36 -3.91 -3.11
C SER A 189 -6.84 -3.79 -2.90
N HIS A 190 -6.27 -2.69 -3.37
CA HIS A 190 -4.84 -2.41 -3.44
C HIS A 190 -4.46 -1.28 -2.49
N GLY A 191 -3.16 -1.06 -2.28
CA GLY A 191 -2.67 -0.08 -1.31
C GLY A 191 -3.20 1.34 -1.58
N ALA A 192 -3.21 1.74 -2.85
CA ALA A 192 -3.69 3.05 -3.30
C ALA A 192 -5.16 3.29 -2.97
N GLY A 193 -6.01 2.28 -3.22
CA GLY A 193 -7.46 2.31 -2.94
C GLY A 193 -7.78 2.19 -1.45
N CYS A 194 -7.05 1.31 -0.75
CA CYS A 194 -7.19 1.12 0.70
C CYS A 194 -6.86 2.38 1.50
N GLN A 195 -5.98 3.23 0.96
CA GLN A 195 -5.70 4.54 1.52
C GLN A 195 -6.76 5.56 1.13
N ALA A 196 -7.10 5.61 -0.16
CA ALA A 196 -7.95 6.64 -0.73
C ALA A 196 -9.36 6.63 -0.15
N LEU A 197 -10.00 5.46 -0.03
CA LEU A 197 -11.42 5.40 0.35
C LEU A 197 -11.71 5.97 1.75
N PRO A 198 -11.00 5.57 2.84
CA PRO A 198 -11.25 6.13 4.16
C PRO A 198 -10.93 7.63 4.24
N GLU A 199 -9.85 8.07 3.59
CA GLU A 199 -9.47 9.50 3.54
C GLU A 199 -10.50 10.34 2.78
N GLU A 200 -11.04 9.82 1.67
CA GLU A 200 -12.04 10.51 0.85
C GLU A 200 -13.38 10.60 1.59
N LEU A 201 -13.82 9.53 2.24
CA LEU A 201 -15.01 9.57 3.09
C LEU A 201 -14.87 10.58 4.24
N ALA A 202 -13.66 10.68 4.83
CA ALA A 202 -13.38 11.64 5.89
C ALA A 202 -13.39 13.09 5.36
N ALA A 203 -12.72 13.34 4.23
CA ALA A 203 -12.65 14.66 3.60
C ALA A 203 -14.04 15.19 3.19
N ASN A 204 -14.95 14.28 2.79
CA ASN A 204 -16.35 14.62 2.47
C ASN A 204 -17.25 14.70 3.72
N GLY A 205 -16.69 14.61 4.94
CA GLY A 205 -17.44 14.70 6.20
C GLY A 205 -18.34 13.49 6.49
N ILE A 206 -18.25 12.43 5.67
CA ILE A 206 -19.03 11.20 5.78
C ILE A 206 -18.47 10.32 6.90
N LEU A 207 -17.14 10.23 7.02
CA LEU A 207 -16.44 9.44 8.04
C LEU A 207 -15.81 10.33 9.11
N SER A 208 -15.91 9.90 10.37
CA SER A 208 -15.25 10.55 11.50
C SER A 208 -13.97 9.79 11.91
N PRO A 209 -12.83 10.48 12.11
CA PRO A 209 -12.63 11.94 12.03
C PRO A 209 -12.48 12.46 10.60
N ALA A 210 -12.82 13.73 10.35
CA ALA A 210 -12.83 14.33 9.00
C ALA A 210 -11.42 14.60 8.42
N ASP A 211 -10.40 14.61 9.27
CA ASP A 211 -8.99 14.79 8.93
C ASP A 211 -8.21 13.45 8.95
N LEU A 212 -8.93 12.32 8.86
CA LEU A 212 -8.33 11.00 8.85
C LEU A 212 -7.25 10.91 7.76
N LYS A 213 -6.03 10.53 8.17
CA LYS A 213 -4.93 10.16 7.29
C LYS A 213 -4.35 8.84 7.74
N LEU A 214 -4.12 7.95 6.78
CA LEU A 214 -3.48 6.66 7.05
C LEU A 214 -1.98 6.79 6.81
N ALA A 215 -1.17 6.38 7.80
CA ALA A 215 0.29 6.47 7.70
C ALA A 215 0.86 5.50 6.66
N SER A 216 0.27 4.31 6.54
CA SER A 216 0.59 3.31 5.53
C SER A 216 -0.58 2.35 5.34
N THR A 217 -0.56 1.57 4.26
CA THR A 217 -1.52 0.49 4.01
C THR A 217 -0.79 -0.83 3.77
N PRO A 218 -0.27 -1.54 4.80
CA PRO A 218 0.49 -2.78 4.63
C PRO A 218 -0.35 -3.92 4.01
N TYR A 219 0.28 -5.01 3.59
CA TYR A 219 -0.44 -6.19 3.07
C TYR A 219 -1.45 -6.72 4.09
N CYS A 220 -2.65 -7.09 3.62
CA CYS A 220 -3.72 -7.58 4.47
C CYS A 220 -4.10 -6.68 5.66
N CYS A 221 -3.77 -5.39 5.60
CA CYS A 221 -4.26 -4.42 6.56
C CYS A 221 -5.78 -4.27 6.45
N VAL A 222 -6.45 -4.01 7.57
CA VAL A 222 -7.90 -3.87 7.64
C VAL A 222 -8.27 -2.46 8.09
N SER A 223 -9.06 -1.77 7.28
CA SER A 223 -9.81 -0.60 7.71
C SER A 223 -11.28 -0.97 7.83
N MET A 224 -11.98 -0.46 8.85
CA MET A 224 -13.41 -0.72 9.05
C MET A 224 -14.15 0.61 9.18
N MET A 225 -15.27 0.72 8.46
CA MET A 225 -16.18 1.86 8.50
C MET A 225 -17.58 1.35 8.86
N GLU A 226 -18.19 1.94 9.87
CA GLU A 226 -19.51 1.57 10.35
C GLU A 226 -20.48 2.76 10.28
N LYS A 227 -21.66 2.52 9.72
CA LYS A 227 -22.82 3.39 9.82
C LYS A 227 -23.85 2.74 10.72
N LYS A 228 -24.26 3.45 11.78
CA LYS A 228 -25.38 3.06 12.62
C LYS A 228 -26.64 3.79 12.16
N ALA A 229 -27.78 3.09 12.19
CA ALA A 229 -29.08 3.71 11.92
C ALA A 229 -29.31 4.91 12.86
N GLY A 230 -29.84 6.00 12.30
CA GLY A 230 -30.10 7.26 13.01
C GLY A 230 -28.85 8.11 13.30
N LYS A 231 -27.64 7.68 12.90
CA LYS A 231 -26.43 8.51 12.99
C LYS A 231 -26.14 9.16 11.65
N GLU A 232 -25.75 10.43 11.64
CA GLU A 232 -25.41 11.14 10.41
C GLU A 232 -24.07 10.69 9.82
N LYS A 233 -23.05 10.50 10.69
CA LYS A 233 -21.69 10.17 10.28
C LYS A 233 -21.39 8.69 10.45
N TRP A 234 -20.56 8.18 9.55
CA TRP A 234 -19.84 6.93 9.71
C TRP A 234 -18.72 7.10 10.72
N VAL A 235 -18.34 6.00 11.37
CA VAL A 235 -17.20 5.95 12.29
C VAL A 235 -16.21 4.87 11.86
N THR A 236 -14.94 5.06 12.18
CA THR A 236 -13.89 4.05 11.95
C THR A 236 -13.14 3.75 13.24
N GLU A 237 -13.15 2.45 13.60
CA GLU A 237 -12.41 1.92 14.75
C GLU A 237 -11.11 1.24 14.32
N LEU A 238 -11.08 0.64 13.12
CA LEU A 238 -9.90 0.01 12.53
C LEU A 238 -9.36 0.86 11.39
N ARG A 239 -8.07 1.21 11.46
CA ARG A 239 -7.39 2.10 10.53
C ARG A 239 -6.10 1.45 10.04
N ALA A 240 -6.18 0.74 8.91
CA ALA A 240 -5.09 -0.09 8.40
C ALA A 240 -4.47 -1.01 9.48
N GLU A 241 -5.32 -1.63 10.31
CA GLU A 241 -4.90 -2.52 11.41
C GLU A 241 -4.22 -3.79 10.86
N THR A 242 -3.17 -4.23 11.54
CA THR A 242 -2.32 -5.36 11.14
C THR A 242 -1.92 -6.28 12.31
N LYS A 243 -2.31 -5.97 13.55
CA LYS A 243 -1.96 -6.81 14.73
C LYS A 243 -2.34 -8.28 14.62
N HIS A 244 -3.38 -8.62 13.85
CA HIS A 244 -3.75 -10.01 13.60
C HIS A 244 -2.72 -10.80 12.78
N LEU A 245 -1.78 -10.10 12.15
CA LEU A 245 -0.66 -10.66 11.40
C LEU A 245 0.61 -10.77 12.24
N ASP A 246 0.59 -10.30 13.50
CA ASP A 246 1.71 -10.47 14.42
C ASP A 246 2.08 -11.96 14.53
N GLY A 247 3.38 -12.24 14.49
CA GLY A 247 3.91 -13.61 14.49
C GLY A 247 3.55 -14.45 13.26
N LEU A 248 2.88 -13.92 12.23
CA LEU A 248 2.78 -14.60 10.93
C LEU A 248 4.05 -14.41 10.11
N LEU A 249 4.57 -13.18 10.12
CA LEU A 249 5.87 -12.83 9.56
C LEU A 249 7.02 -13.66 10.16
N GLU A 250 6.82 -14.23 11.35
CA GLU A 250 7.81 -15.02 12.09
C GLU A 250 7.72 -16.54 11.83
N ARG A 251 6.62 -17.06 11.25
CA ARG A 251 6.34 -18.53 11.19
C ARG A 251 6.60 -19.21 9.85
N THR A 252 6.71 -18.49 8.74
CA THR A 252 6.84 -19.09 7.40
C THR A 252 8.28 -19.46 7.02
N GLY A 253 9.28 -19.18 7.86
CA GLY A 253 10.70 -19.46 7.52
C GLY A 253 11.21 -18.71 6.28
N LEU A 254 10.38 -17.84 5.70
CA LEU A 254 10.70 -16.88 4.66
C LEU A 254 10.77 -15.52 5.34
N GLU A 255 11.95 -15.19 5.85
CA GLU A 255 12.23 -13.86 6.37
C GLU A 255 12.14 -12.83 5.23
N PHE A 256 11.08 -12.03 5.20
CA PHE A 256 11.28 -10.60 4.98
C PHE A 256 11.47 -9.94 6.33
N VAL A 257 12.74 -9.69 6.65
CA VAL A 257 13.17 -8.84 7.76
C VAL A 257 12.54 -7.45 7.61
N VAL A 258 11.59 -7.12 8.49
CA VAL A 258 11.57 -5.85 9.24
C VAL A 258 11.24 -6.14 10.72
N GLY A 259 12.22 -6.70 11.45
CA GLY A 259 12.29 -6.82 12.93
C GLY A 259 11.44 -7.93 13.57
N ASP A 260 12.03 -9.07 13.99
CA ASP A 260 12.71 -9.40 15.28
C ASP A 260 11.73 -9.90 16.37
N LYS A 261 11.87 -11.00 17.15
CA LYS A 261 12.87 -12.08 17.34
C LYS A 261 12.20 -13.28 18.04
N ASN A 262 12.79 -14.46 17.80
CA ASN A 262 12.78 -15.70 18.62
C ASN A 262 11.71 -16.77 18.29
N ALA A 263 12.11 -17.81 17.55
CA ALA A 263 12.13 -19.18 18.08
C ALA A 263 12.95 -20.11 17.18
N LYS A 264 13.87 -20.84 17.80
CA LYS A 264 14.91 -21.69 17.21
C LYS A 264 14.40 -23.05 16.72
N GLY A 265 15.10 -23.58 15.70
CA GLY A 265 15.45 -25.01 15.60
C GLY A 265 15.04 -25.65 14.27
N ALA A 266 15.82 -26.49 13.60
CA ALA A 266 17.18 -26.98 13.80
C ALA A 266 17.62 -27.73 12.53
N GLN A 267 18.92 -28.04 12.44
CA GLN A 267 19.57 -29.13 11.68
C GLN A 267 20.39 -28.72 10.45
N THR A 268 21.70 -28.54 10.63
CA THR A 268 22.81 -29.52 10.44
C THR A 268 23.22 -29.73 8.98
N LYS A 269 24.48 -29.42 8.65
CA LYS A 269 25.47 -30.39 8.13
C LYS A 269 26.87 -29.75 7.91
N THR A 270 27.88 -30.36 8.56
CA THR A 270 29.23 -30.73 8.07
C THR A 270 30.03 -29.68 7.26
N GLY A 271 31.15 -29.11 7.73
CA GLY A 271 32.45 -29.75 8.00
C GLY A 271 33.08 -30.25 6.68
N MET A 272 34.22 -29.81 6.14
CA MET A 272 35.56 -29.59 6.73
C MET A 272 36.51 -28.97 5.62
N PRO A 273 37.86 -28.85 5.74
CA PRO A 273 38.57 -27.59 6.05
C PRO A 273 39.68 -27.20 5.04
N THR A 274 40.41 -26.09 5.29
CA THR A 274 41.91 -25.95 5.26
C THR A 274 42.28 -24.46 5.44
N ALA A 275 42.98 -24.10 6.54
CA ALA A 275 44.43 -23.82 6.64
C ALA A 275 44.85 -22.50 5.94
N SER A 276 45.68 -21.59 6.44
CA SER A 276 46.62 -21.51 7.57
C SER A 276 47.25 -20.10 7.61
N GLY A 277 47.76 -19.66 8.78
CA GLY A 277 48.85 -18.67 8.94
C GLY A 277 48.37 -17.23 9.16
N ALA A 278 48.40 -16.63 10.37
CA ALA A 278 49.55 -16.23 11.20
C ALA A 278 50.54 -15.31 10.46
N ALA A 279 51.04 -14.18 10.97
CA ALA A 279 50.82 -13.36 12.15
C ALA A 279 51.68 -12.07 11.95
N ALA A 280 51.30 -10.95 12.59
CA ALA A 280 52.17 -9.90 13.20
C ALA A 280 53.28 -9.22 12.34
N SER A 281 53.63 -7.93 12.43
CA SER A 281 53.37 -6.84 13.40
C SER A 281 54.07 -5.53 12.95
N THR A 282 53.56 -4.38 13.43
CA THR A 282 54.25 -3.10 13.83
C THR A 282 54.88 -2.20 12.73
N THR A 283 54.28 -1.06 12.28
CA THR A 283 54.10 0.34 12.85
C THR A 283 55.36 1.25 12.81
N PRO A 284 55.29 2.62 12.84
CA PRO A 284 54.15 3.59 12.74
C PRO A 284 54.39 4.92 11.93
N SER A 285 53.32 5.74 11.90
CA SER A 285 53.26 7.23 11.75
C SER A 285 53.18 7.79 10.32
N THR A 286 52.41 8.82 9.93
CA THR A 286 51.39 9.71 10.54
C THR A 286 50.80 10.53 9.38
N THR A 287 49.48 10.73 9.32
CA THR A 287 48.82 12.02 8.97
C THR A 287 47.30 11.83 8.97
N ALA A 288 46.60 12.75 9.65
CA ALA A 288 45.19 12.70 9.98
C ALA A 288 44.30 13.34 8.90
N ALA A 289 43.16 12.73 8.62
CA ALA A 289 41.99 13.39 8.02
C ALA A 289 40.72 12.76 8.63
N HIS A 290 39.90 13.61 9.25
CA HIS A 290 38.72 13.27 10.03
C HIS A 290 37.66 12.51 9.23
N SER A 291 37.49 11.21 9.53
CA SER A 291 36.31 10.42 9.25
C SER A 291 35.51 10.24 10.54
N GLY A 292 34.18 10.40 10.45
CA GLY A 292 33.25 10.28 11.58
C GLY A 292 33.22 8.86 12.12
N ALA A 293 34.08 8.60 13.10
CA ALA A 293 34.18 7.35 13.83
C ALA A 293 32.88 7.05 14.60
N ALA A 294 32.51 5.77 14.59
CA ALA A 294 31.57 5.19 15.53
C ALA A 294 32.02 5.49 16.98
N PRO A 295 31.07 5.75 17.90
CA PRO A 295 31.42 6.11 19.27
C PRO A 295 32.13 4.94 19.98
N PRO A 296 33.03 5.24 20.94
CA PRO A 296 33.81 4.24 21.65
C PRO A 296 32.89 3.27 22.41
N ALA A 297 33.38 2.04 22.57
CA ALA A 297 32.78 1.01 23.39
C ALA A 297 32.70 1.50 24.85
N ALA A 298 31.55 2.08 25.20
CA ALA A 298 31.20 2.38 26.57
C ALA A 298 30.84 1.08 27.27
N GLY A 299 31.45 0.86 28.44
CA GLY A 299 31.19 -0.29 29.30
C GLY A 299 29.69 -0.44 29.57
N GLY A 300 29.14 -1.54 29.07
CA GLY A 300 27.79 -2.01 29.30
C GLY A 300 27.73 -3.40 28.70
N GLY A 301 27.19 -4.38 29.43
CA GLY A 301 27.06 -5.74 28.92
C GLY A 301 26.30 -5.80 27.57
N PRO A 302 26.28 -6.96 26.90
CA PRO A 302 25.76 -7.04 25.54
C PRO A 302 24.30 -6.57 25.40
N ALA A 303 23.46 -6.72 26.43
CA ALA A 303 22.13 -6.10 26.54
C ALA A 303 22.09 -4.56 26.37
N ALA A 304 23.07 -3.82 26.90
CA ALA A 304 23.13 -2.36 26.76
C ALA A 304 23.51 -1.94 25.33
N GLN A 305 24.35 -2.74 24.68
CA GLN A 305 24.75 -2.53 23.29
C GLN A 305 23.59 -2.82 22.32
N ILE A 306 22.81 -3.87 22.57
CA ILE A 306 21.59 -4.18 21.80
C ILE A 306 20.60 -3.02 21.87
N LYS A 307 20.30 -2.53 23.09
CA LYS A 307 19.39 -1.40 23.28
C LYS A 307 19.83 -0.16 22.50
N LYS A 308 21.14 0.14 22.48
CA LYS A 308 21.71 1.26 21.71
C LYS A 308 21.48 1.10 20.21
N TYR A 309 21.67 -0.10 19.66
CA TYR A 309 21.43 -0.36 18.24
C TYR A 309 19.94 -0.32 17.88
N GLU A 310 19.06 -0.85 18.73
CA GLU A 310 17.61 -0.79 18.53
C GLU A 310 17.11 0.67 18.52
N THR A 311 17.56 1.49 19.48
CA THR A 311 17.27 2.93 19.48
C THR A 311 17.78 3.61 18.21
N PHE A 312 18.99 3.28 17.75
CA PHE A 312 19.53 3.87 16.52
C PHE A 312 18.71 3.51 15.26
N VAL A 313 18.27 2.25 15.14
CA VAL A 313 17.41 1.82 14.02
C VAL A 313 16.06 2.54 14.06
N ASN A 314 15.42 2.59 15.23
CA ASN A 314 14.06 3.11 15.37
C ASN A 314 14.00 4.63 15.29
N ASP A 315 14.93 5.34 15.93
CA ASP A 315 14.83 6.79 16.10
C ASP A 315 15.56 7.55 14.99
N ARG A 316 16.40 6.87 14.19
CA ARG A 316 17.14 7.47 13.08
C ARG A 316 16.88 6.78 11.75
N LEU A 317 17.34 5.54 11.59
CA LEU A 317 17.36 4.90 10.26
C LEU A 317 15.97 4.71 9.65
N ARG A 318 14.97 4.28 10.43
CA ARG A 318 13.58 4.14 9.96
C ARG A 318 12.94 5.49 9.58
N PRO A 319 13.01 6.55 10.41
CA PRO A 319 12.59 7.89 10.03
C PRO A 319 13.32 8.47 8.81
N ASP A 320 14.63 8.23 8.68
CA ASP A 320 15.43 8.69 7.54
C ASP A 320 15.02 7.98 6.25
N LEU A 321 14.73 6.67 6.33
CA LEU A 321 14.17 5.90 5.21
C LEU A 321 12.82 6.48 4.79
N GLN A 322 11.92 6.73 5.74
CA GLN A 322 10.61 7.30 5.43
C GLN A 322 10.74 8.67 4.77
N ARG A 323 11.57 9.57 5.32
CA ARG A 323 11.84 10.88 4.70
C ARG A 323 12.36 10.77 3.27
N SER A 324 13.21 9.79 3.00
CA SER A 324 13.74 9.55 1.65
C SER A 324 12.66 9.06 0.68
N LEU A 325 11.76 8.20 1.15
CA LEU A 325 10.61 7.72 0.36
C LEU A 325 9.61 8.84 0.11
N ASP A 326 9.24 9.62 1.14
CA ASP A 326 8.32 10.75 1.00
C ASP A 326 8.87 11.81 0.03
N ALA A 327 10.18 12.08 0.08
CA ALA A 327 10.82 13.02 -0.85
C ALA A 327 10.78 12.51 -2.29
N ARG A 328 10.98 11.19 -2.50
CA ARG A 328 10.84 10.56 -3.81
C ARG A 328 9.40 10.68 -4.32
N ASP A 329 8.43 10.40 -3.47
CA ASP A 329 7.02 10.40 -3.85
C ASP A 329 6.56 11.81 -4.24
N LYS A 330 7.00 12.86 -3.53
CA LYS A 330 6.79 14.26 -3.94
C LYS A 330 7.36 14.57 -5.34
N VAL A 331 8.54 14.03 -5.67
CA VAL A 331 9.11 14.21 -7.02
C VAL A 331 8.23 13.54 -8.08
N TYR A 332 7.69 12.36 -7.78
CA TYR A 332 6.76 11.67 -8.68
C TYR A 332 5.41 12.39 -8.83
N ASP A 333 4.91 13.02 -7.79
CA ASP A 333 3.71 13.87 -7.87
C ASP A 333 3.94 15.02 -8.86
N THR A 334 5.09 15.70 -8.77
CA THR A 334 5.47 16.75 -9.73
C THR A 334 5.62 16.22 -11.16
N ILE A 335 6.21 15.03 -11.34
CA ILE A 335 6.28 14.39 -12.67
C ILE A 335 4.88 14.17 -13.23
N SER A 336 3.95 13.70 -12.39
CA SER A 336 2.56 13.43 -12.79
C SER A 336 1.83 14.70 -13.23
N GLU A 337 2.08 15.84 -12.61
CA GLU A 337 1.55 17.14 -13.04
C GLU A 337 2.05 17.53 -14.43
N TYR A 338 3.35 17.37 -14.70
CA TYR A 338 3.92 17.64 -16.01
C TYR A 338 3.40 16.69 -17.10
N LEU A 339 3.11 15.43 -16.77
CA LEU A 339 2.49 14.48 -17.69
C LEU A 339 1.04 14.87 -18.01
N LYS A 340 0.25 15.32 -17.02
CA LYS A 340 -1.10 15.86 -17.27
C LYS A 340 -1.06 17.05 -18.21
N LEU A 341 -0.14 18.00 -17.97
CA LEU A 341 0.05 19.16 -18.81
C LEU A 341 0.41 18.77 -20.26
N ARG A 342 1.30 17.79 -20.43
CA ARG A 342 1.66 17.25 -21.76
C ARG A 342 0.44 16.74 -22.51
N ASN A 343 -0.35 15.87 -21.88
CA ASN A 343 -1.55 15.30 -22.49
C ASN A 343 -2.57 16.40 -22.87
N GLN A 344 -2.71 17.43 -22.03
CA GLN A 344 -3.55 18.58 -22.34
C GLN A 344 -3.03 19.39 -23.54
N ILE A 345 -1.72 19.64 -23.60
CA ILE A 345 -1.09 20.33 -24.74
C ILE A 345 -1.34 19.55 -26.04
N GLU A 346 -1.09 18.24 -26.03
CA GLU A 346 -1.28 17.36 -27.20
C GLU A 346 -2.75 17.34 -27.66
N LEU A 347 -3.71 17.33 -26.72
CA LEU A 347 -5.13 17.43 -27.04
C LEU A 347 -5.48 18.78 -27.69
N LEU A 348 -4.92 19.87 -27.17
CA LEU A 348 -5.14 21.23 -27.67
C LEU A 348 -4.46 21.49 -29.02
N GLN A 349 -3.39 20.76 -29.35
CA GLN A 349 -2.74 20.79 -30.67
C GLN A 349 -3.56 20.09 -31.78
N SER A 350 -4.75 19.53 -31.48
CA SER A 350 -5.60 18.94 -32.50
C SER A 350 -6.03 19.98 -33.55
N PRO A 351 -6.08 19.61 -34.85
CA PRO A 351 -6.14 20.56 -35.98
C PRO A 351 -7.45 21.38 -36.12
N LYS A 352 -8.36 21.30 -35.14
CA LYS A 352 -9.69 21.92 -35.21
C LYS A 352 -9.94 22.99 -34.13
N LEU A 353 -9.02 23.23 -33.20
CA LEU A 353 -9.22 24.16 -32.09
C LEU A 353 -8.40 25.44 -32.26
N THR A 354 -9.08 26.58 -32.44
CA THR A 354 -8.47 27.92 -32.47
C THR A 354 -8.83 28.76 -31.24
N GLU A 355 -10.00 28.49 -30.66
CA GLU A 355 -10.49 29.07 -29.41
C GLU A 355 -10.96 27.97 -28.45
N LEU A 356 -10.86 28.21 -27.14
CA LEU A 356 -11.29 27.26 -26.11
C LEU A 356 -12.30 27.92 -25.17
N LYS A 357 -13.47 27.31 -24.99
CA LYS A 357 -14.42 27.67 -23.94
C LYS A 357 -14.27 26.67 -22.80
N THR A 358 -14.02 27.15 -21.59
CA THR A 358 -13.80 26.31 -20.40
C THR A 358 -14.49 26.92 -19.19
N MET A 359 -14.73 26.12 -18.15
CA MET A 359 -15.19 26.62 -16.85
C MET A 359 -13.97 26.76 -15.94
N MET A 360 -13.74 27.96 -15.42
CA MET A 360 -12.68 28.23 -14.44
C MET A 360 -13.28 28.43 -13.06
N ASP A 361 -12.72 27.76 -12.07
CA ASP A 361 -12.95 28.07 -10.66
C ASP A 361 -12.27 29.42 -10.34
N VAL A 362 -13.05 30.39 -9.87
CA VAL A 362 -12.55 31.71 -9.46
C VAL A 362 -12.46 31.83 -7.93
N GLY A 363 -12.63 30.73 -7.21
CA GLY A 363 -12.56 30.61 -5.76
C GLY A 363 -13.89 30.20 -5.14
N CYS A 364 -13.82 29.58 -3.96
CA CYS A 364 -14.99 29.13 -3.18
C CYS A 364 -15.94 28.21 -3.98
N GLU A 365 -15.39 27.36 -4.85
CA GLU A 365 -16.16 26.47 -5.74
C GLU A 365 -17.13 27.24 -6.67
N PHE A 366 -16.83 28.50 -6.97
CA PHE A 366 -17.59 29.31 -7.89
C PHE A 366 -16.97 29.23 -9.28
N PHE A 367 -17.71 28.66 -10.23
CA PHE A 367 -17.21 28.42 -11.58
C PHE A 367 -17.76 29.46 -12.57
N MET A 368 -16.87 30.07 -13.35
CA MET A 368 -17.22 31.02 -14.40
C MET A 368 -16.83 30.47 -15.78
N GLN A 369 -17.67 30.73 -16.78
CA GLN A 369 -17.34 30.38 -18.15
C GLN A 369 -16.27 31.35 -18.69
N ALA A 370 -15.10 30.81 -19.01
CA ALA A 370 -13.99 31.53 -19.61
C ALA A 370 -13.89 31.20 -21.11
N LYS A 371 -13.60 32.22 -21.92
CA LYS A 371 -13.27 32.07 -23.34
C LYS A 371 -11.80 32.43 -23.54
N ILE A 372 -11.02 31.49 -24.04
CA ILE A 372 -9.61 31.66 -24.40
C ILE A 372 -9.58 31.95 -25.91
N PRO A 373 -9.22 33.18 -26.31
CA PRO A 373 -9.32 33.63 -27.71
C PRO A 373 -8.19 33.12 -28.60
N SER A 374 -7.08 32.65 -28.02
CA SER A 374 -5.93 32.12 -28.74
C SER A 374 -5.27 31.01 -27.94
N LEU A 375 -4.91 29.93 -28.64
CA LEU A 375 -4.15 28.79 -28.10
C LEU A 375 -2.67 28.85 -28.49
N GLN A 376 -2.17 30.03 -28.88
CA GLN A 376 -0.79 30.18 -29.35
C GLN A 376 0.24 29.99 -28.22
N TYR A 377 -0.10 30.42 -27.00
CA TYR A 377 0.78 30.40 -25.84
C TYR A 377 0.08 29.87 -24.61
N ILE A 378 0.87 29.26 -23.73
CA ILE A 378 0.45 28.86 -22.38
C ILE A 378 1.47 29.37 -21.36
N TYR A 379 1.00 29.62 -20.15
CA TYR A 379 1.85 29.96 -19.02
C TYR A 379 2.19 28.69 -18.25
N VAL A 380 3.48 28.34 -18.21
CA VAL A 380 3.98 27.17 -17.49
C VAL A 380 4.82 27.64 -16.30
N GLN A 381 4.49 27.16 -15.10
CA GLN A 381 5.29 27.44 -13.90
C GLN A 381 6.65 26.72 -14.03
N ILE A 382 7.72 27.51 -14.08
CA ILE A 382 9.10 26.99 -14.24
C ILE A 382 9.85 26.89 -12.91
N GLY A 383 9.32 27.51 -11.84
CA GLY A 383 9.81 27.44 -10.45
C GLY A 383 9.78 28.81 -9.75
N LEU A 384 9.89 28.83 -8.42
CA LEU A 384 9.92 30.06 -7.60
C LEU A 384 8.78 31.03 -7.95
N ASP A 385 7.55 30.52 -8.06
CA ASP A 385 6.34 31.26 -8.46
C ASP A 385 6.46 32.02 -9.80
N THR A 386 7.46 31.67 -10.60
CA THR A 386 7.71 32.27 -11.91
C THR A 386 7.06 31.43 -13.00
N HIS A 387 6.33 32.10 -13.88
CA HIS A 387 5.62 31.51 -15.00
C HIS A 387 6.24 32.02 -16.30
N ALA A 388 6.55 31.10 -17.22
CA ALA A 388 7.04 31.43 -18.54
C ALA A 388 5.91 31.29 -19.56
N GLU A 389 5.76 32.29 -20.42
CA GLU A 389 4.92 32.20 -21.61
C GLU A 389 5.65 31.38 -22.67
N LEU A 390 5.07 30.24 -23.06
CA LEU A 390 5.68 29.28 -23.99
C LEU A 390 4.67 28.89 -25.07
N THR A 391 5.16 28.66 -26.29
CA THR A 391 4.37 27.92 -27.30
C THR A 391 4.21 26.46 -26.87
N PHE A 392 3.26 25.74 -27.46
CA PHE A 392 3.08 24.31 -27.18
C PHE A 392 4.35 23.48 -27.40
N ASP A 393 5.06 23.68 -28.51
CA ASP A 393 6.30 22.95 -28.78
C ASP A 393 7.41 23.30 -27.78
N GLN A 394 7.51 24.57 -27.38
CA GLN A 394 8.47 25.00 -26.35
C GLN A 394 8.13 24.40 -24.98
N ALA A 395 6.84 24.35 -24.63
CA ALA A 395 6.36 23.74 -23.40
C ALA A 395 6.64 22.24 -23.38
N LEU A 396 6.38 21.51 -24.47
CA LEU A 396 6.71 20.09 -24.59
C LEU A 396 8.22 19.84 -24.46
N ALA A 397 9.05 20.67 -25.12
CA ALA A 397 10.50 20.59 -25.00
C ALA A 397 10.99 20.85 -23.56
N PHE A 398 10.37 21.82 -22.87
CA PHE A 398 10.65 22.09 -21.46
C PHE A 398 10.24 20.92 -20.57
N ILE A 399 9.02 20.40 -20.74
CA ILE A 399 8.47 19.27 -19.98
C ILE A 399 9.38 18.05 -20.10
N ASN A 400 9.81 17.69 -21.32
CA ASN A 400 10.70 16.55 -21.54
C ASN A 400 12.04 16.70 -20.79
N LYS A 401 12.64 17.91 -20.83
CA LYS A 401 13.88 18.19 -20.08
C LYS A 401 13.64 18.14 -18.57
N LYS A 402 12.54 18.70 -18.10
CA LYS A 402 12.20 18.76 -16.68
C LYS A 402 11.89 17.38 -16.11
N GLU A 403 11.12 16.56 -16.83
CA GLU A 403 10.84 15.17 -16.49
C GLU A 403 12.14 14.36 -16.34
N ALA A 404 13.06 14.45 -17.30
CA ALA A 404 14.33 13.75 -17.23
C ALA A 404 15.16 14.15 -15.98
N LEU A 405 15.15 15.43 -15.61
CA LEU A 405 15.80 15.91 -14.38
C LEU A 405 15.11 15.41 -13.12
N LEU A 406 13.77 15.40 -13.09
CA LEU A 406 12.99 14.91 -11.96
C LEU A 406 13.16 13.40 -11.79
N LEU A 407 13.18 12.62 -12.86
CA LEU A 407 13.45 11.18 -12.83
C LEU A 407 14.82 10.88 -12.22
N LYS A 408 15.86 11.62 -12.64
CA LYS A 408 17.20 11.51 -12.03
C LYS A 408 17.20 11.88 -10.54
N SER A 409 16.36 12.82 -10.13
CA SER A 409 16.17 13.17 -8.71
C SER A 409 15.49 12.02 -7.94
N ALA A 410 14.44 11.43 -8.51
CA ALA A 410 13.75 10.28 -7.92
C ALA A 410 14.66 9.04 -7.78
N GLU A 411 15.53 8.80 -8.76
CA GLU A 411 16.56 7.75 -8.70
C GLU A 411 17.52 7.97 -7.53
N ARG A 412 17.99 9.20 -7.29
CA ARG A 412 18.86 9.50 -6.14
C ARG A 412 18.19 9.16 -4.80
N TYR A 413 16.92 9.51 -4.64
CA TYR A 413 16.17 9.14 -3.43
C TYR A 413 15.95 7.63 -3.33
N THR A 414 15.77 6.95 -4.47
CA THR A 414 15.65 5.48 -4.52
C THR A 414 16.95 4.80 -4.08
N GLU A 415 18.10 5.26 -4.56
CA GLU A 415 19.42 4.80 -4.13
C GLU A 415 19.67 5.10 -2.65
N ALA A 416 19.32 6.30 -2.18
CA ALA A 416 19.46 6.68 -0.77
C ALA A 416 18.62 5.75 0.12
N ALA A 417 17.36 5.50 -0.24
CA ALA A 417 16.49 4.57 0.45
C ALA A 417 17.07 3.14 0.44
N ALA A 418 17.64 2.69 -0.68
CA ALA A 418 18.30 1.38 -0.76
C ALA A 418 19.52 1.27 0.18
N LYS A 419 20.35 2.33 0.26
CA LYS A 419 21.49 2.40 1.19
C LYS A 419 21.04 2.36 2.64
N ILE A 420 20.00 3.11 3.01
CA ILE A 420 19.45 3.11 4.37
C ILE A 420 18.86 1.73 4.71
N ARG A 421 18.14 1.10 3.77
CA ARG A 421 17.65 -0.28 3.94
C ARG A 421 18.79 -1.27 4.20
N ALA A 422 19.89 -1.16 3.45
CA ALA A 422 21.08 -2.00 3.66
C ALA A 422 21.71 -1.75 5.05
N GLN A 423 21.80 -0.49 5.49
CA GLN A 423 22.30 -0.16 6.83
C GLN A 423 21.42 -0.72 7.94
N ILE A 424 20.09 -0.60 7.82
CA ILE A 424 19.14 -1.20 8.76
C ILE A 424 19.39 -2.71 8.84
N LYS A 425 19.51 -3.38 7.69
CA LYS A 425 19.79 -4.82 7.63
C LYS A 425 21.10 -5.19 8.34
N MET A 426 22.19 -4.45 8.08
CA MET A 426 23.48 -4.68 8.73
C MET A 426 23.40 -4.54 10.26
N VAL A 427 22.70 -3.52 10.77
CA VAL A 427 22.56 -3.29 12.21
C VAL A 427 21.72 -4.40 12.85
N LEU A 428 20.63 -4.83 12.21
CA LEU A 428 19.80 -5.93 12.70
C LEU A 428 20.58 -7.25 12.75
N THR A 429 21.36 -7.58 11.71
CA THR A 429 22.25 -8.76 11.72
C THR A 429 23.30 -8.68 12.84
N THR A 430 23.82 -7.48 13.13
CA THR A 430 24.76 -7.28 14.25
C THR A 430 24.09 -7.56 15.60
N ILE A 431 22.86 -7.07 15.80
CA ILE A 431 22.09 -7.36 17.02
C ILE A 431 21.86 -8.87 17.17
N GLU A 432 21.53 -9.57 16.08
CA GLU A 432 21.32 -11.02 16.09
C GLU A 432 22.58 -11.77 16.54
N GLN A 433 23.76 -11.41 16.00
CA GLN A 433 25.04 -12.02 16.38
C GLN A 433 25.35 -11.84 17.87
N ILE A 434 25.08 -10.66 18.43
CA ILE A 434 25.28 -10.40 19.86
C ILE A 434 24.41 -11.33 20.72
N LEU A 435 23.14 -11.51 20.35
CA LEU A 435 22.23 -12.42 21.08
C LEU A 435 22.61 -13.89 20.95
N GLN A 436 23.18 -14.30 19.81
CA GLN A 436 23.69 -15.66 19.65
C GLN A 436 24.90 -15.91 20.56
N LEU A 437 25.78 -14.92 20.74
CA LEU A 437 26.93 -15.01 21.64
C LEU A 437 26.51 -15.12 23.11
N GLU A 438 25.52 -14.33 23.57
CA GLU A 438 24.98 -14.43 24.95
C GLU A 438 24.40 -15.83 25.24
N LYS A 439 23.66 -16.43 24.29
CA LYS A 439 23.11 -17.79 24.40
C LYS A 439 24.16 -18.89 24.46
N THR A 440 25.43 -18.59 24.12
CA THR A 440 26.53 -19.56 24.08
C THR A 440 27.35 -19.53 25.37
N ASP A 441 27.47 -18.38 26.03
CA ASP A 441 28.17 -18.27 27.33
C ASP A 441 27.35 -18.84 28.51
N GLU A 442 26.01 -18.85 28.44
CA GLU A 442 25.15 -19.49 29.46
C GLU A 442 25.28 -21.03 29.52
N LYS A 443 25.90 -21.67 28.50
CA LYS A 443 26.02 -23.14 28.40
C LYS A 443 27.36 -23.71 28.87
N LYS A 444 28.26 -22.93 29.47
CA LYS A 444 29.47 -23.50 30.10
C LYS A 444 29.08 -24.21 31.40
N PRO A 445 29.20 -25.55 31.50
CA PRO A 445 28.99 -26.23 32.77
C PRO A 445 30.09 -25.78 33.73
N TYR A 446 29.66 -25.30 34.89
CA TYR A 446 30.52 -25.01 36.02
C TYR A 446 31.35 -26.27 36.35
N ARG A 447 32.67 -26.20 36.14
CA ARG A 447 33.62 -27.19 36.66
C ARG A 447 34.14 -26.66 37.99
N GLU A 448 33.66 -27.22 39.08
CA GLU A 448 34.39 -27.15 40.35
C GLU A 448 35.56 -28.15 40.32
N PRO A 449 36.70 -27.82 40.96
CA PRO A 449 37.89 -28.67 41.03
C PRO A 449 37.73 -29.94 41.86
#